data_AF-A0A529HH20-F1
#
_entry.id   AF-A0A529HH20-F1
#
_cell.length_a   1.000
_cell.length_b   1.000
_cell.length_c   1.000
_cell.angle_alpha   90.00
_cell.angle_beta   90.00
_cell.angle_gamma   90.00
#
_symmetry.space_group_name_H-M   'P 1'
#
loop_
_entity.id
_entity.type
_entity.pdbx_description
1 polymer ?
#
loop_
_entity_poly.entity_id
_entity_poly.type
_entity_poly.pdbx_seq_one_letter_code
_entity_poly.pdbx_strand_id
1 'polypeptide(L)'
;MSGIDKSDTFTLGDRPVRRLGYGAMQLAGKGVFGPPKDHDAAIAVLREAVAQGVNHIDTSDFYGPYVTNRLIREALSPYPDDLTI
;
A
#
# COMPACT_ATOMS: atom_id res chain seq x y z
N MET A 1 -4.46 16.28 -10.83
CA MET A 1 -5.36 15.94 -9.73
C MET A 1 -5.91 14.56 -9.98
N SER A 2 -5.53 13.61 -9.13
CA SER A 2 -6.03 12.24 -9.19
C SER A 2 -7.52 12.25 -8.86
N GLY A 3 -8.28 11.27 -9.37
CA GLY A 3 -9.68 11.09 -8.97
C GLY A 3 -9.85 10.89 -7.45
N ILE A 4 -8.80 10.39 -6.78
CA ILE A 4 -8.79 10.16 -5.33
C ILE A 4 -8.82 11.46 -4.51
N ASP A 5 -8.39 12.60 -5.10
CA ASP A 5 -8.48 13.93 -4.49
C ASP A 5 -9.93 14.41 -4.34
N LYS A 6 -10.86 13.80 -5.06
CA LYS A 6 -12.29 14.06 -4.96
C LYS A 6 -12.99 13.10 -4.00
N SER A 7 -12.29 12.12 -3.45
CA SER A 7 -12.86 11.24 -2.44
C SER A 7 -12.90 11.96 -1.09
N ASP A 8 -14.02 11.84 -0.38
CA ASP A 8 -14.11 12.30 1.00
C ASP A 8 -13.09 11.57 1.89
N THR A 9 -12.90 12.09 3.10
CA THR A 9 -12.11 11.44 4.14
C THR A 9 -12.99 10.68 5.12
N PHE A 10 -12.39 9.74 5.85
CA PHE A 10 -12.99 9.00 6.93
C PHE A 10 -11.98 8.86 8.09
N THR A 11 -12.46 8.80 9.32
CA THR A 11 -11.61 8.62 10.50
C THR A 11 -11.38 7.14 10.76
N LEU A 12 -10.16 6.66 10.53
CA LEU A 12 -9.72 5.29 10.85
C LEU A 12 -8.91 5.33 12.15
N GLY A 13 -9.53 4.88 13.25
CA GLY A 13 -8.97 5.06 14.59
C GLY A 13 -8.93 6.55 14.95
N ASP A 14 -7.73 7.12 15.05
CA ASP A 14 -7.48 8.54 15.27
C ASP A 14 -6.93 9.27 14.02
N ARG A 15 -6.82 8.58 12.88
CA ARG A 15 -6.21 9.11 11.65
C ARG A 15 -7.23 9.41 10.56
N PRO A 16 -7.17 10.57 9.91
CA PRO A 16 -7.98 10.85 8.72
C PRO A 16 -7.37 10.14 7.49
N VAL A 17 -8.14 9.25 6.88
CA VAL A 17 -7.77 8.56 5.65
C VAL A 17 -8.73 8.93 4.52
N ARG A 18 -8.27 8.85 3.28
CA ARG A 18 -9.17 8.96 2.11
C ARG A 18 -10.08 7.75 2.06
N ARG A 19 -11.22 7.84 1.38
CA ARG A 19 -12.16 6.70 1.27
C ARG A 19 -11.68 5.57 0.35
N LEU A 20 -10.61 5.79 -0.41
CA LEU A 20 -9.99 4.79 -1.28
C LEU A 20 -8.54 4.56 -0.84
N GLY A 21 -8.21 3.31 -0.56
CA GLY A 21 -6.89 2.86 -0.12
C GLY A 21 -6.31 1.81 -1.05
N TYR A 22 -5.19 1.22 -0.63
CA TYR A 22 -4.54 0.13 -1.37
C TYR A 22 -4.40 -1.13 -0.51
N GLY A 23 -5.06 -2.22 -0.90
CA GLY A 23 -4.88 -3.53 -0.27
C GLY A 23 -3.71 -4.28 -0.90
N ALA A 24 -2.71 -4.63 -0.10
CA ALA A 24 -1.43 -5.15 -0.58
C ALA A 24 -1.35 -6.69 -0.71
N MET A 25 -2.46 -7.41 -0.49
CA MET A 25 -2.50 -8.88 -0.50
C MET A 25 -1.93 -9.50 -1.80
N GLN A 26 -2.21 -8.89 -2.95
CA GLN A 26 -1.81 -9.42 -4.27
C GLN A 26 -0.38 -9.05 -4.68
N LEU A 27 0.36 -8.32 -3.83
CA LEU A 27 1.81 -8.15 -4.02
C LEU A 27 2.60 -9.41 -3.65
N ALA A 28 2.02 -10.30 -2.85
CA ALA A 28 2.61 -11.61 -2.62
C ALA A 28 2.49 -12.49 -3.89
N GLY A 29 3.27 -13.57 -3.92
CA GLY A 29 3.21 -14.55 -5.01
C GLY A 29 1.87 -15.31 -5.10
N LYS A 30 1.78 -16.24 -6.06
CA LYS A 30 0.57 -17.02 -6.34
C LYS A 30 -0.01 -17.64 -5.07
N GLY A 31 -1.31 -17.43 -4.83
CA GLY A 31 -1.98 -17.92 -3.62
C GLY A 31 -1.61 -17.14 -2.36
N VAL A 32 -1.13 -15.90 -2.50
CA VAL A 32 -0.72 -15.02 -1.40
C VAL A 32 0.52 -15.56 -0.66
N PHE A 33 1.36 -16.33 -1.37
CA PHE A 33 2.54 -16.97 -0.80
C PHE A 33 3.80 -16.72 -1.63
N GLY A 34 4.93 -16.51 -0.95
CA GLY A 34 6.23 -16.25 -1.58
C GLY A 34 6.37 -14.86 -2.21
N PRO A 35 7.49 -14.62 -2.89
CA PRO A 35 7.79 -13.34 -3.55
C PRO A 35 6.87 -13.05 -4.74
N PRO A 36 6.67 -11.77 -5.12
CA PRO A 36 6.01 -11.42 -6.37
C PRO A 36 6.76 -12.02 -7.56
N LYS A 37 6.03 -12.25 -8.66
CA LYS A 37 6.64 -12.67 -9.92
C LYS A 37 7.59 -11.59 -10.47
N ASP A 38 7.24 -10.33 -10.26
CA ASP A 38 7.99 -9.16 -10.70
C ASP A 38 8.14 -8.20 -9.53
N HIS A 39 9.36 -8.10 -9.02
CA HIS A 39 9.70 -7.29 -7.87
C HIS A 39 9.57 -5.79 -8.18
N ASP A 40 10.13 -5.35 -9.30
CA ASP A 40 10.18 -3.94 -9.68
C ASP A 40 8.76 -3.42 -9.98
N ALA A 41 7.90 -4.25 -10.58
CA ALA A 41 6.50 -3.92 -10.76
C ALA A 41 5.76 -3.77 -9.42
N ALA A 42 6.04 -4.63 -8.43
CA ALA A 42 5.43 -4.51 -7.10
C ALA A 42 5.84 -3.19 -6.41
N ILE A 43 7.12 -2.82 -6.49
CA ILE A 43 7.62 -1.53 -5.99
C ILE A 43 6.98 -0.35 -6.75
N ALA A 44 6.86 -0.44 -8.07
CA ALA A 44 6.26 0.61 -8.89
C ALA A 44 4.79 0.84 -8.54
N VAL A 45 4.01 -0.22 -8.32
CA VAL A 45 2.60 -0.11 -7.91
C VAL A 45 2.45 0.60 -6.56
N LEU A 46 3.29 0.28 -5.58
CA LEU A 46 3.25 0.93 -4.27
C LEU A 46 3.55 2.43 -4.37
N ARG A 47 4.58 2.80 -5.14
CA ARG A 47 4.94 4.21 -5.38
C ARG A 47 3.84 4.94 -6.12
N GLU A 48 3.26 4.31 -7.13
CA GLU A 48 2.17 4.90 -7.92
C GLU A 48 0.91 5.08 -7.09
N ALA A 49 0.56 4.14 -6.21
CA ALA A 49 -0.59 4.27 -5.33
C ALA A 49 -0.50 5.55 -4.49
N VAL A 50 0.65 5.78 -3.84
CA VAL A 50 0.90 6.99 -3.06
C VAL A 50 0.97 8.23 -3.95
N ALA A 51 1.59 8.16 -5.13
CA ALA A 51 1.63 9.27 -6.09
C ALA A 51 0.24 9.68 -6.60
N GLN A 52 -0.67 8.71 -6.72
CA GLN A 52 -2.08 8.94 -7.05
C GLN A 52 -2.92 9.40 -5.86
N GLY A 53 -2.30 9.59 -4.69
CA GLY A 53 -2.92 10.18 -3.50
C GLY A 53 -3.47 9.16 -2.50
N VAL A 54 -3.25 7.85 -2.66
CA VAL A 54 -3.57 6.89 -1.60
C VAL A 54 -2.76 7.22 -0.35
N ASN A 55 -3.44 7.35 0.79
CA ASN A 55 -2.82 7.64 2.08
C ASN A 55 -3.06 6.55 3.13
N HIS A 56 -3.60 5.40 2.74
CA HIS A 56 -3.65 4.22 3.61
C HIS A 56 -3.47 2.92 2.84
N ILE A 57 -2.67 2.02 3.39
CA ILE A 57 -2.33 0.72 2.81
C ILE A 57 -2.72 -0.39 3.80
N ASP A 58 -3.54 -1.34 3.37
CA ASP A 58 -3.86 -2.55 4.16
C ASP A 58 -2.83 -3.66 3.88
N THR A 59 -2.29 -4.24 4.95
CA THR A 59 -1.30 -5.33 4.86
C THR A 59 -1.42 -6.34 6.01
N SER A 60 -0.69 -7.45 5.91
CA SER A 60 -0.61 -8.48 6.93
C SER A 60 0.73 -9.20 6.87
N ASP A 61 1.25 -9.63 8.03
CA ASP A 61 2.42 -10.51 8.10
C ASP A 61 2.21 -11.84 7.36
N PHE A 62 0.96 -12.25 7.14
CA PHE A 62 0.62 -13.48 6.43
C PHE A 62 0.90 -13.40 4.92
N TYR A 63 0.97 -12.20 4.33
CA TYR A 63 1.12 -12.04 2.88
C TYR A 63 2.55 -12.35 2.43
N GLY A 64 2.70 -13.49 1.72
CA GLY A 64 3.99 -14.01 1.30
C GLY A 64 4.97 -14.10 2.46
N PRO A 65 4.57 -14.66 3.62
CA PRO A 65 5.10 -14.37 4.95
C PRO A 65 6.17 -13.27 5.05
N TYR A 66 5.74 -12.09 5.51
CA TYR A 66 6.55 -10.87 5.63
C TYR A 66 7.06 -10.25 4.31
N VAL A 67 6.87 -10.87 3.14
CA VAL A 67 7.30 -10.31 1.85
C VAL A 67 6.61 -8.98 1.59
N THR A 68 5.29 -8.91 1.70
CA THR A 68 4.55 -7.68 1.38
C THR A 68 5.01 -6.50 2.25
N ASN A 69 5.25 -6.73 3.55
CA ASN A 69 5.73 -5.70 4.47
C ASN A 69 7.15 -5.23 4.11
N ARG A 70 8.02 -6.12 3.62
CA ARG A 70 9.34 -5.75 3.11
C ARG A 70 9.25 -4.90 1.85
N LEU A 71 8.35 -5.23 0.92
CA LEU A 71 8.10 -4.45 -0.29
C LEU A 71 7.59 -3.05 0.04
N ILE A 72 6.63 -2.93 0.96
CA ILE A 72 6.11 -1.65 1.45
C ILE A 72 7.24 -0.79 2.02
N ARG A 73 8.07 -1.38 2.89
CA ARG A 73 9.23 -0.67 3.47
C ARG A 73 10.23 -0.24 2.42
N GLU A 74 10.57 -1.10 1.47
CA GLU A 74 11.52 -0.79 0.41
C GLU A 74 11.01 0.32 -0.51
N ALA A 75 9.74 0.26 -0.90
CA ALA A 75 9.16 1.20 -1.83
C ALA A 75 8.98 2.60 -1.23
N LEU A 76 8.61 2.67 0.05
CA LEU A 76 8.03 3.87 0.66
C LEU A 76 8.82 4.41 1.86
N SER A 77 9.88 3.76 2.34
CA SER A 77 10.72 4.32 3.41
C SER A 77 11.69 5.39 2.86
N PRO A 78 11.85 6.55 3.52
CA PRO A 78 11.08 7.02 4.67
C PRO A 78 9.63 7.35 4.32
N TYR A 79 8.69 6.93 5.17
CA TYR A 79 7.26 7.04 4.89
C TYR A 79 6.78 8.49 4.88
N PRO A 80 5.81 8.86 4.01
CA PRO A 80 5.09 10.12 4.13
C PRO A 80 4.39 10.25 5.48
N ASP A 81 4.33 11.46 6.02
CA ASP A 81 3.74 11.73 7.34
C ASP A 81 2.24 11.39 7.40
N ASP A 82 1.53 11.52 6.29
CA ASP A 82 0.09 11.25 6.18
C ASP A 82 -0.24 9.82 5.76
N LEU A 83 0.75 8.94 5.62
CA LEU A 83 0.54 7.53 5.28
C LEU A 83 0.17 6.69 6.52
N THR A 84 -0.95 5.98 6.43
CA THR A 84 -1.39 4.99 7.42
C THR A 84 -1.17 3.57 6.89
N ILE A 85 -0.61 2.67 7.69
CA ILE A 85 -0.37 1.26 7.37
C ILE A 85 -0.93 0.40 8.50
#